data_AF-A0A534WUG8-F1
#
_entry.id   AF-A0A534WUG8-F1
#
_cell.length_a   1.000
_cell.length_b   1.000
_cell.length_c   1.000
_cell.angle_alpha   90.00
_cell.angle_beta   90.00
_cell.angle_gamma   90.00
#
_symmetry.space_group_name_H-M   'P 1'
#
loop_
_entity.id
_entity.type
_entity.pdbx_description
1 polymer ?
#
loop_
_entity_poly.entity_id
_entity_poly.type
_entity_poly.pdbx_seq_one_letter_code
_entity_poly.pdbx_strand_id
1 'polypeptide(L)'
;MTDSRVPRSRITVEELVALFGERLTKRLIFHCAGRRVPTCEQYLKAMRRRMVIHDWLNRGYTQRDLATKYELSVPYVKRLITQYLNRRHREAVRHGD
;
A
#
# COMPACT_ATOMS: atom_id res chain seq x y z
N MET A 1 5.26 -6.85 29.12
CA MET A 1 4.31 -6.60 28.01
C MET A 1 4.70 -7.52 26.87
N THR A 2 3.77 -8.37 26.46
CA THR A 2 3.98 -9.58 25.64
C THR A 2 4.48 -9.27 24.22
N ASP A 3 5.73 -9.66 23.93
CA ASP A 3 6.28 -9.76 22.56
C ASP A 3 5.54 -10.90 21.84
N SER A 4 4.36 -10.60 21.29
CA SER A 4 3.59 -11.54 20.49
C SER A 4 4.16 -11.58 19.08
N ARG A 5 5.38 -12.11 18.93
CA ARG A 5 5.88 -12.53 17.62
C ARG A 5 5.02 -13.69 17.17
N VAL A 6 3.95 -13.39 16.44
CA VAL A 6 3.19 -14.42 15.72
C VAL A 6 4.22 -15.21 14.90
N PRO A 7 4.38 -16.52 15.14
CA PRO A 7 5.33 -17.31 14.38
C PRO A 7 4.99 -17.17 12.91
N ARG A 8 6.01 -17.05 12.05
CA ARG A 8 5.80 -16.98 10.60
C ARG A 8 5.08 -18.25 10.17
N SER A 9 3.76 -18.17 9.98
CA SER A 9 2.98 -19.27 9.43
C SER A 9 3.46 -19.48 8.00
N ARG A 10 3.95 -20.69 7.72
CA ARG A 10 4.24 -21.12 6.35
C ARG A 10 2.90 -21.46 5.72
N ILE A 11 2.42 -20.57 4.85
CA ILE A 11 1.28 -20.89 3.97
C ILE A 11 1.80 -21.68 2.76
N THR A 12 1.14 -22.78 2.46
CA THR A 12 1.42 -23.63 1.31
C THR A 12 0.78 -23.03 0.04
N VAL A 13 1.23 -23.50 -1.14
CA VAL A 13 0.65 -23.04 -2.41
C VAL A 13 -0.79 -23.53 -2.52
N GLU A 14 -1.06 -24.72 -2.01
CA GLU A 14 -2.37 -25.38 -1.96
C GLU A 14 -3.37 -24.55 -1.14
N GLU A 15 -2.96 -24.07 0.04
CA GLU A 15 -3.78 -23.16 0.86
C GLU A 15 -4.05 -21.84 0.13
N LEU A 16 -3.07 -21.28 -0.58
CA LEU A 16 -3.28 -20.08 -1.39
C LEU A 16 -4.26 -20.34 -2.55
N VAL A 17 -4.17 -21.49 -3.23
CA VAL A 17 -5.12 -21.88 -4.29
C VAL A 17 -6.52 -22.06 -3.71
N ALA A 18 -6.68 -22.65 -2.52
CA ALA A 18 -7.98 -22.77 -1.87
C ALA A 18 -8.60 -21.41 -1.53
N LEU A 19 -7.78 -20.43 -1.12
CA LEU A 19 -8.25 -19.10 -0.73
C LEU A 19 -8.53 -18.16 -1.92
N PHE A 20 -7.70 -18.21 -2.96
CA PHE A 20 -7.70 -17.22 -4.03
C PHE A 20 -7.96 -17.80 -5.43
N GLY A 21 -7.92 -19.12 -5.58
CA GLY A 21 -7.97 -19.80 -6.87
C GLY A 21 -6.63 -19.76 -7.63
N GLU A 22 -6.48 -20.69 -8.56
CA GLU A 22 -5.21 -20.95 -9.25
C GLU A 22 -4.64 -19.71 -9.98
N ARG A 23 -5.51 -18.95 -10.67
CA ARG A 23 -5.10 -17.77 -11.44
C ARG A 23 -4.52 -16.66 -10.56
N LEU A 24 -5.15 -16.36 -9.43
CA LEU A 24 -4.67 -15.32 -8.50
C LEU A 24 -3.42 -15.79 -7.77
N THR A 25 -3.37 -17.06 -7.37
CA THR A 25 -2.17 -17.64 -6.74
C THR A 25 -0.95 -17.59 -7.67
N LYS A 26 -1.10 -17.93 -8.96
CA LYS A 26 -0.01 -17.78 -9.95
C LYS A 26 0.51 -16.34 -10.03
N ARG A 27 -0.38 -15.35 -10.03
CA ARG A 27 0.00 -13.92 -10.03
C ARG A 27 0.71 -13.51 -8.74
N LEU A 28 0.23 -13.97 -7.59
CA LEU A 28 0.86 -13.71 -6.29
C LEU A 28 2.27 -14.30 -6.25
N ILE A 29 2.47 -15.53 -6.71
CA ILE A 29 3.79 -16.14 -6.79
C ILE A 29 4.68 -15.37 -7.75
N PHE A 30 4.23 -15.12 -8.99
CA PHE A 30 5.04 -14.46 -10.01
C PHE A 30 5.48 -13.04 -9.61
N HIS A 31 4.58 -12.26 -9.00
CA HIS A 31 4.87 -10.86 -8.67
C HIS A 31 5.41 -10.65 -7.25
N CYS A 32 5.19 -11.59 -6.33
CA CYS A 32 5.53 -11.43 -4.91
C CYS A 32 6.49 -12.50 -4.37
N ALA A 33 6.92 -13.50 -5.15
CA ALA A 33 7.95 -14.45 -4.73
C ALA A 33 9.22 -13.72 -4.25
N GLY A 34 9.79 -14.20 -3.15
CA GLY A 34 10.96 -13.60 -2.51
C GLY A 34 10.71 -12.29 -1.76
N ARG A 35 9.48 -11.72 -1.82
CA ARG A 35 9.13 -10.52 -1.05
C ARG A 35 8.57 -10.88 0.31
N ARG A 36 8.85 -10.04 1.31
CA ARG A 36 8.27 -10.19 2.65
C ARG A 36 6.80 -9.75 2.62
N VAL A 37 5.92 -10.59 3.15
CA VAL A 37 4.53 -10.21 3.43
C VAL A 37 4.55 -9.10 4.50
N PRO A 38 3.89 -7.96 4.27
CA PRO A 38 3.85 -6.88 5.25
C PRO A 38 3.07 -7.31 6.51
N THR A 39 3.44 -6.77 7.66
CA THR A 39 2.63 -6.91 8.88
C THR A 39 1.29 -6.18 8.71
N CYS A 40 0.30 -6.52 9.53
CA CYS A 40 -0.99 -5.81 9.53
C CYS A 40 -0.81 -4.29 9.69
N GLU A 41 0.06 -3.87 10.61
CA GLU A 41 0.39 -2.44 10.80
C GLU A 41 1.00 -1.80 9.54
N GLN A 42 1.94 -2.48 8.88
CA GLN A 42 2.55 -2.00 7.63
C GLN A 42 1.50 -1.88 6.52
N TYR A 43 0.61 -2.87 6.41
CA TYR A 43 -0.50 -2.86 5.47
C TYR A 43 -1.45 -1.68 5.72
N LEU A 44 -1.89 -1.49 6.96
CA LEU A 44 -2.79 -0.39 7.33
C LEU A 44 -2.14 0.98 7.07
N LYS A 45 -0.86 1.15 7.37
CA LYS A 45 -0.11 2.37 7.02
C LYS A 45 -0.06 2.59 5.51
N ALA A 46 0.18 1.55 4.71
CA ALA A 46 0.20 1.63 3.26
C ALA A 46 -1.19 1.97 2.69
N MET A 47 -2.25 1.37 3.23
CA MET A 47 -3.63 1.63 2.86
C MET A 47 -4.01 3.08 3.16
N ARG A 48 -3.74 3.56 4.39
CA ARG A 48 -3.99 4.95 4.80
C ARG A 48 -3.33 5.95 3.84
N ARG A 49 -2.07 5.71 3.45
CA ARG A 49 -1.36 6.56 2.46
C ARG A 49 -2.06 6.57 1.10
N ARG A 50 -2.54 5.42 0.61
CA ARG A 50 -3.27 5.35 -0.67
C ARG A 50 -4.60 6.10 -0.60
N MET A 51 -5.32 5.98 0.52
CA MET A 51 -6.59 6.68 0.72
C MET A 51 -6.41 8.20 0.76
N VAL A 52 -5.36 8.72 1.40
CA VAL A 52 -5.02 10.16 1.37
C VAL A 52 -4.90 10.66 -0.07
N ILE A 53 -4.18 9.95 -0.93
CA ILE A 53 -3.99 10.35 -2.33
C ILE A 53 -5.30 10.23 -3.12
N HIS A 54 -6.05 9.14 -2.92
CA HIS A 54 -7.33 8.95 -3.59
C HIS A 54 -8.31 10.09 -3.26
N ASP A 55 -8.44 10.45 -1.98
CA ASP A 55 -9.35 11.50 -1.55
C ASP A 55 -8.90 12.89 -2.00
N TRP A 56 -7.58 13.12 -2.02
CA TRP A 56 -7.02 14.34 -2.58
C TRP A 56 -7.38 14.50 -4.07
N LEU A 57 -7.26 13.43 -4.86
CA LEU A 57 -7.52 13.47 -6.30
C LEU A 57 -9.01 13.55 -6.65
N ASN A 58 -9.88 12.87 -5.87
CA ASN A 58 -11.25 12.61 -6.30
C ASN A 58 -12.33 13.32 -5.47
N ARG A 59 -11.98 13.90 -4.32
CA ARG A 59 -12.97 14.43 -3.37
C ARG A 59 -12.74 15.89 -2.96
N GLY A 60 -11.76 16.57 -3.57
CA GLY A 60 -11.53 18.01 -3.37
C GLY A 60 -11.06 18.40 -1.96
N TYR A 61 -10.63 17.46 -1.13
CA TYR A 61 -10.14 17.77 0.21
C TYR A 61 -8.85 18.59 0.17
N THR A 62 -8.76 19.58 1.05
CA THR A 62 -7.50 20.29 1.27
C THR A 62 -6.50 19.43 2.04
N GLN A 63 -5.23 19.83 2.03
CA GLN A 63 -4.19 19.14 2.80
C GLN A 63 -4.46 19.14 4.31
N ARG A 64 -5.14 20.17 4.82
CA ARG A 64 -5.54 20.23 6.24
C ARG A 64 -6.68 19.27 6.54
N ASP A 65 -7.68 19.20 5.67
CA ASP A 65 -8.80 18.26 5.84
C ASP A 65 -8.31 16.81 5.85
N LEU A 66 -7.38 16.47 4.94
CA LEU A 66 -6.77 15.15 4.88
C LEU A 66 -5.92 14.85 6.14
N ALA A 67 -5.19 15.83 6.65
CA ALA A 67 -4.40 15.68 7.86
C ALA A 67 -5.31 15.35 9.06
N THR A 68 -6.41 16.09 9.22
CA THR A 68 -7.41 15.83 10.27
C THR A 68 -8.08 14.47 10.06
N LYS A 69 -8.63 14.21 8.87
CA LYS A 69 -9.40 12.99 8.55
C LYS A 69 -8.61 11.70 8.78
N TYR A 70 -7.33 11.71 8.47
CA TYR A 70 -6.46 10.54 8.55
C TYR A 70 -5.55 10.53 9.79
N GLU A 71 -5.72 11.51 10.69
CA GLU A 71 -4.90 11.68 11.90
C GLU A 71 -3.40 11.74 11.58
N LEU A 72 -3.04 12.57 10.60
CA LEU A 72 -1.68 12.78 10.13
C LEU A 72 -1.28 14.23 10.30
N SER A 73 0.02 14.51 10.32
CA SER A 73 0.48 15.90 10.27
C SER A 73 0.37 16.47 8.85
N VAL A 74 0.04 17.75 8.73
CA VAL A 74 -0.01 18.46 7.43
C VAL A 74 1.30 18.31 6.64
N PRO A 75 2.51 18.43 7.24
CA PRO A 75 3.77 18.19 6.53
C PRO A 75 3.87 16.76 5.96
N TYR A 76 3.33 15.76 6.66
CA TYR A 76 3.34 14.38 6.17
C TYR A 76 2.40 14.21 4.96
N VAL A 77 1.19 14.79 5.00
CA VAL A 77 0.27 14.80 3.86
C VAL A 77 0.90 15.48 2.64
N LYS A 78 1.52 16.65 2.82
CA LYS A 78 2.29 17.34 1.76
C LYS A 78 3.32 16.41 1.13
N ARG A 79 4.12 15.73 1.95
CA ARG A 79 5.15 14.79 1.49
C ARG A 79 4.56 13.65 0.66
N LEU A 80 3.43 13.07 1.08
CA LEU A 80 2.76 12.00 0.33
C LEU A 80 2.31 12.48 -1.05
N ILE A 81 1.71 13.67 -1.14
CA ILE A 81 1.27 14.27 -2.39
C ILE A 81 2.47 14.51 -3.31
N THR A 82 3.55 15.11 -2.81
CA THR A 82 4.78 15.34 -3.57
C THR A 82 5.37 14.02 -4.09
N GLN A 83 5.43 12.98 -3.25
CA GLN A 83 5.93 11.67 -3.66
C GLN A 83 5.08 11.05 -4.77
N TYR A 84 3.76 11.20 -4.71
CA TYR A 84 2.85 10.74 -5.75
C TYR A 84 3.11 11.48 -7.07
N LEU A 85 3.16 12.82 -7.04
CA LEU A 85 3.41 13.64 -8.24
C LEU A 85 4.75 13.29 -8.89
N ASN A 86 5.82 13.18 -8.09
CA ASN A 86 7.14 12.80 -8.60
C ASN A 86 7.15 11.38 -9.19
N ARG A 87 6.40 10.43 -8.61
CA ARG A 87 6.27 9.09 -9.18
C ARG A 87 5.54 9.13 -10.52
N ARG A 88 4.41 9.84 -10.59
CA ARG A 88 3.62 9.99 -11.82
C ARG A 88 4.44 10.64 -12.93
N HIS A 89 5.23 11.66 -12.63
CA HIS A 89 6.11 12.30 -13.59
C HIS A 89 7.16 11.33 -14.15
N ARG A 90 7.82 10.52 -13.29
CA ARG A 90 8.76 9.50 -13.74
C ARG A 90 8.12 8.40 -14.59
N GLU A 91 6.89 8.01 -14.28
CA GLU A 91 6.14 7.03 -15.07
C GLU A 91 5.81 7.59 -16.46
N ALA A 92 5.40 8.86 -16.55
CA ALA A 92 5.15 9.52 -17.84
C ALA A 92 6.42 9.61 -18.71
N VAL A 93 7.57 9.96 -18.12
CA VAL A 93 8.85 10.01 -18.84
C VAL A 93 9.28 8.63 -19.36
N ARG A 94 9.01 7.54 -18.63
CA ARG A 94 9.39 6.18 -19.03
C ARG A 94 8.51 5.56 -20.12
N HIS A 95 7.31 6.10 -20.34
CA HIS A 95 6.35 5.60 -21.32
C HIS A 95 6.19 6.55 -22.53
N GLY A 96 6.99 7.61 -22.59
CA GLY A 96 6.98 8.62 -23.64
C GLY A 96 8.04 8.44 -24.73
N ASP A 97 8.63 7.23 -24.86
CA ASP A 97 9.52 6.83 -25.97
C ASP A 97 8.79 5.82 -26.88
#